data_AF-A0A084J966-F1
#
_entry.id   AF-A0A084J966-F1
#
_cell.length_a   1.000
_cell.length_b   1.000
_cell.length_c   1.000
_cell.angle_alpha   90.00
_cell.angle_beta   90.00
_cell.angle_gamma   90.00
#
_symmetry.space_group_name_H-M   'P 1'
#
loop_
_entity.id
_entity.type
_entity.pdbx_description
1 polymer ?
#
loop_
_entity_poly.entity_id
_entity_poly.type
_entity_poly.pdbx_seq_one_letter_code
_entity_poly.pdbx_strand_id
1 'polypeptide(L)'
;MYNLIIGYNNSSINLIKSLICKEKIVFLIDDKSPEEIKIKNKFLYYYQVNITDMKQILDKSSKAMLSHVFIITEDDYLNLMIEDNLKLLENVQVVYNFRALEKISNNGNKNLYLQDFFEPLGKGVI
;
A
#
# COMPACT_ATOMS: atom_id res chain seq x y z
N MET A 1 -2.62 13.95 4.62
CA MET A 1 -2.85 12.51 4.86
C MET A 1 -2.11 11.72 3.80
N TYR A 2 -1.50 10.61 4.20
CA TYR A 2 -0.53 9.89 3.38
C TYR A 2 -1.05 8.53 2.91
N ASN A 3 -0.43 7.96 1.88
CA ASN A 3 -0.70 6.59 1.46
C ASN A 3 0.48 5.71 1.86
N LEU A 4 0.21 4.56 2.46
CA LEU A 4 1.22 3.57 2.79
C LEU A 4 1.05 2.36 1.89
N ILE A 5 2.15 1.85 1.36
CA ILE A 5 2.20 0.60 0.59
C ILE A 5 3.19 -0.32 1.30
N ILE A 6 2.77 -1.56 1.57
CA ILE A 6 3.59 -2.61 2.17
C ILE A 6 3.76 -3.69 1.13
N GLY A 7 4.99 -3.89 0.65
CA GLY A 7 5.30 -4.81 -0.44
C GLY A 7 5.60 -4.11 -1.78
N TYR A 8 6.77 -4.42 -2.35
CA TYR A 8 7.28 -3.89 -3.61
C TYR A 8 7.32 -4.96 -4.69
N ASN A 9 6.41 -4.89 -5.66
CA ASN A 9 6.32 -5.78 -6.82
C ASN A 9 5.73 -5.02 -8.03
N ASN A 10 5.48 -5.71 -9.15
CA ASN A 10 4.95 -5.07 -10.35
C ASN A 10 3.60 -4.37 -10.12
N SER A 11 2.73 -4.96 -9.31
CA SER A 11 1.42 -4.41 -8.98
C SER A 11 1.54 -3.12 -8.16
N SER A 12 2.41 -3.12 -7.14
CA SER A 12 2.62 -1.92 -6.33
C SER A 12 3.38 -0.82 -7.09
N ILE A 13 4.27 -1.15 -8.03
CA ILE A 13 4.93 -0.16 -8.91
C ILE A 13 3.89 0.68 -9.67
N ASN A 14 2.87 0.04 -10.24
CA ASN A 14 1.83 0.74 -11.00
C ASN A 14 1.00 1.66 -10.10
N LEU A 15 0.63 1.18 -8.91
CA LEU A 15 -0.08 1.98 -7.92
C LEU A 15 0.74 3.19 -7.45
N ILE A 16 2.01 2.99 -7.11
CA ILE A 16 2.93 4.07 -6.69
C ILE A 16 3.00 5.15 -7.78
N LYS A 17 3.22 4.75 -9.04
CA LYS A 17 3.27 5.71 -10.16
C LYS A 17 1.98 6.49 -10.30
N SER A 18 0.82 5.82 -10.24
CA SER A 18 -0.49 6.46 -10.33
C SER A 18 -0.72 7.49 -9.21
N LEU A 19 -0.38 7.13 -7.97
CA LEU A 19 -0.50 8.03 -6.81
C LEU A 19 0.44 9.23 -6.92
N ILE A 20 1.69 9.03 -7.35
CA ILE A 20 2.67 10.10 -7.57
C ILE A 20 2.23 11.05 -8.68
N CYS A 21 1.67 10.54 -9.79
CA CYS A 21 1.12 11.38 -10.87
C CYS A 21 -0.03 12.28 -10.39
N LYS A 22 -0.71 11.90 -9.31
CA LYS A 22 -1.76 12.69 -8.63
C LYS A 22 -1.21 13.53 -7.47
N GLU A 23 0.11 13.71 -7.41
CA GLU A 23 0.85 14.45 -6.37
C GLU A 23 0.56 13.96 -4.95
N LYS A 24 0.24 12.67 -4.80
CA LYS A 24 0.04 12.06 -3.48
C LYS A 24 1.37 11.60 -2.93
N ILE A 25 1.60 11.88 -1.65
CA ILE A 25 2.75 11.36 -0.92
C ILE A 25 2.51 9.89 -0.59
N VAL A 26 3.54 9.07 -0.85
CA VAL A 26 3.56 7.62 -0.68
C VAL A 26 4.70 7.22 0.25
N PHE A 27 4.38 6.47 1.28
CA PHE A 27 5.34 5.69 2.05
C PHE A 27 5.36 4.26 1.52
N LEU A 28 6.54 3.70 1.30
CA LEU A 28 6.75 2.32 0.90
C LEU A 28 7.53 1.60 2.00
N ILE A 29 7.02 0.45 2.43
CA ILE A 29 7.69 -0.48 3.33
C ILE A 29 7.94 -1.77 2.55
N ASP A 30 9.19 -2.23 2.51
CA ASP A 30 9.58 -3.50 1.89
C ASP A 30 10.94 -3.96 2.45
N ASP A 31 11.26 -5.25 2.32
CA ASP A 31 12.52 -5.84 2.79
C ASP A 31 13.68 -5.76 1.77
N LYS A 32 13.36 -5.45 0.51
CA LYS A 32 14.36 -5.29 -0.57
C LYS A 32 15.41 -4.24 -0.26
N SER A 33 16.56 -4.33 -0.93
CA SER A 33 17.56 -3.27 -0.81
C SER A 33 17.10 -1.97 -1.50
N PRO A 34 17.53 -0.78 -1.04
CA PRO A 34 17.18 0.49 -1.69
C PRO A 34 17.55 0.55 -3.19
N GLU A 35 18.57 -0.19 -3.60
CA GLU A 35 19.02 -0.31 -4.99
C GLU A 35 18.01 -1.03 -5.89
N GLU A 36 17.18 -1.90 -5.32
CA GLU A 36 16.11 -2.62 -6.04
C GLU A 36 14.87 -1.74 -6.26
N ILE A 37 14.74 -0.64 -5.52
CA ILE A 37 13.62 0.30 -5.66
C ILE A 37 13.86 1.21 -6.87
N LYS A 38 13.24 0.83 -7.99
CA LYS A 38 13.39 1.52 -9.29
C LYS A 38 12.77 2.91 -9.35
N ILE A 39 11.82 3.23 -8.47
CA ILE A 39 11.10 4.51 -8.48
C ILE A 39 11.85 5.51 -7.60
N LYS A 40 12.39 6.56 -8.21
CA LYS A 40 13.01 7.70 -7.50
C LYS A 40 12.18 8.94 -7.72
N ASN A 41 11.48 9.41 -6.69
CA ASN A 41 10.60 10.58 -6.79
C ASN A 41 10.47 11.29 -5.43
N LYS A 42 10.34 12.62 -5.43
CA LYS A 42 10.19 13.43 -4.20
C LYS A 42 8.94 13.13 -3.37
N PHE A 43 7.92 12.51 -3.97
CA PHE A 43 6.68 12.10 -3.31
C PHE A 43 6.73 10.66 -2.78
N LEU A 44 7.85 9.95 -2.94
CA LEU A 44 8.03 8.58 -2.44
C LEU A 44 9.07 8.53 -1.33
N TYR A 45 8.68 8.00 -0.18
CA TYR A 45 9.55 7.76 0.97
C TYR A 45 9.64 6.26 1.23
N TYR A 46 10.86 5.73 1.27
CA TYR A 46 11.09 4.30 1.41
C TYR A 46 11.65 3.95 2.80
N TYR A 47 11.09 2.91 3.41
CA TYR A 47 11.58 2.30 4.63
C TYR A 47 11.93 0.83 4.37
N GLN A 48 13.23 0.52 4.40
CA GLN A 48 13.68 -0.87 4.38
C GLN A 48 13.42 -1.51 5.74
N VAL A 49 12.53 -2.49 5.77
CA VAL A 49 12.05 -3.16 6.99
C VAL A 49 11.77 -4.61 6.65
N ASN A 50 12.11 -5.53 7.56
CA ASN A 50 11.65 -6.91 7.44
C ASN A 50 10.11 -6.95 7.55
N ILE A 51 9.43 -7.22 6.44
CA ILE A 51 7.96 -7.23 6.37
C ILE A 51 7.31 -8.36 7.17
N THR A 52 8.08 -9.32 7.67
CA THR A 52 7.59 -10.35 8.62
C THR A 52 7.66 -9.89 10.07
N ASP A 53 8.37 -8.80 10.36
CA ASP A 53 8.44 -8.19 11.70
C ASP A 53 7.35 -7.13 11.86
N MET A 54 6.21 -7.55 12.43
CA MET A 54 5.07 -6.68 12.67
C MET A 54 5.40 -5.46 13.55
N LYS A 55 6.34 -5.58 14.50
CA LYS A 55 6.70 -4.45 15.36
C LYS A 55 7.32 -3.32 14.55
N GLN A 56 8.16 -3.67 13.58
CA GLN A 56 8.78 -2.68 12.71
C GLN A 56 7.78 -2.05 11.73
N ILE A 57 6.87 -2.85 11.16
CA ILE A 57 5.79 -2.33 10.31
C ILE A 57 4.94 -1.32 11.08
N LEU A 58 4.52 -1.66 12.30
CA LEU A 58 3.70 -0.80 13.15
C LEU A 58 4.44 0.47 13.57
N ASP A 59 5.74 0.41 13.93
CA ASP A 59 6.56 1.60 14.21
C ASP A 59 6.57 2.59 13.04
N LYS A 60 6.69 2.10 11.79
CA LYS A 60 6.66 2.99 10.62
C LYS A 60 5.26 3.50 10.33
N SER A 61 4.25 2.65 10.52
CA SER A 61 2.86 2.97 10.19
C SER A 61 2.22 3.96 11.18
N SER A 62 2.68 4.01 12.43
CA SER A 62 2.16 4.92 13.46
C SER A 62 2.69 6.35 13.37
N LYS A 63 3.67 6.64 12.50
CA LYS A 63 4.37 7.93 12.45
C LYS A 63 3.61 9.05 11.76
N ALA A 64 2.54 8.73 11.04
CA ALA A 64 1.80 9.72 10.26
C ALA A 64 0.33 9.32 10.10
N MET A 65 -0.54 10.29 9.81
CA MET A 65 -1.94 10.01 9.48
C MET A 65 -2.05 9.36 8.09
N LEU A 66 -2.49 8.11 8.06
CA LEU A 66 -2.61 7.27 6.86
C LEU A 66 -4.06 7.23 6.38
N SER A 67 -4.30 7.79 5.21
CA SER A 67 -5.60 7.73 4.53
C SER A 67 -5.87 6.34 3.94
N HIS A 68 -4.87 5.74 3.30
CA HIS A 68 -5.00 4.41 2.73
C HIS A 68 -3.73 3.62 2.98
N VAL A 69 -3.89 2.36 3.39
CA VAL A 69 -2.81 1.39 3.45
C VAL A 69 -3.09 0.27 2.47
N PHE A 70 -2.12 -0.04 1.61
CA PHE A 70 -2.20 -1.13 0.64
C PHE A 70 -1.20 -2.20 1.01
N ILE A 71 -1.68 -3.41 1.25
CA ILE A 71 -0.86 -4.57 1.57
C ILE A 71 -0.75 -5.41 0.29
N ILE A 72 0.45 -5.44 -0.29
CA ILE A 72 0.75 -5.99 -1.61
C ILE A 72 1.93 -6.96 -1.49
N THR A 73 1.75 -8.02 -0.70
CA THR A 73 2.73 -9.12 -0.59
C THR A 73 2.19 -10.41 -1.21
N GLU A 74 3.07 -11.36 -1.52
CA GLU A 74 2.70 -12.65 -2.10
C GLU A 74 2.15 -13.65 -1.07
N ASP A 75 2.34 -13.38 0.23
CA ASP A 75 1.92 -14.26 1.32
C ASP A 75 0.54 -13.83 1.85
N ASP A 76 -0.47 -14.69 1.60
CA ASP A 76 -1.86 -14.46 2.01
C ASP A 76 -2.01 -14.40 3.54
N TYR A 77 -1.24 -15.21 4.29
CA TYR A 77 -1.31 -15.24 5.75
C TYR A 77 -0.67 -14.00 6.36
N LEU A 78 0.50 -13.60 5.84
CA LEU A 78 1.15 -12.35 6.22
C LEU A 78 0.25 -11.14 5.94
N ASN A 79 -0.43 -11.11 4.79
CA ASN A 79 -1.34 -10.03 4.44
C ASN A 79 -2.47 -9.88 5.46
N LEU A 80 -3.08 -10.99 5.90
CA LEU A 80 -4.13 -10.99 6.92
C LEU A 80 -3.60 -10.50 8.28
N MET A 81 -2.42 -10.99 8.71
CA MET A 81 -1.80 -10.54 9.95
C MET A 81 -1.51 -9.03 9.95
N ILE A 82 -0.95 -8.52 8.85
CA ILE A 82 -0.67 -7.07 8.70
C ILE A 82 -1.99 -6.28 8.75
N GLU A 83 -3.01 -6.75 8.03
CA GLU A 83 -4.32 -6.10 7.95
C GLU A 83 -4.98 -5.98 9.33
N ASP A 84 -5.06 -7.07 10.09
CA ASP A 84 -5.69 -7.10 11.40
C ASP A 84 -5.00 -6.16 12.39
N ASN A 85 -3.67 -6.09 12.37
CA ASN A 85 -2.92 -5.19 13.25
C ASN A 85 -3.05 -3.72 12.85
N LEU A 86 -3.03 -3.40 11.56
CA LEU A 86 -3.13 -2.02 11.09
C LEU A 86 -4.53 -1.41 11.32
N LYS A 87 -5.59 -2.23 11.27
CA LYS A 87 -6.96 -1.78 11.57
C LYS A 87 -7.15 -1.32 13.02
N LEU A 88 -6.27 -1.73 13.93
CA LEU A 88 -6.30 -1.30 15.33
C LEU A 88 -5.65 0.07 15.55
N LEU A 89 -4.95 0.61 14.55
CA LEU A 89 -4.28 1.90 14.66
C LEU A 89 -5.25 3.04 14.37
N GLU A 90 -5.45 3.94 15.33
CA GLU A 90 -6.35 5.11 15.20
C GLU A 90 -5.93 6.07 14.07
N ASN A 91 -4.65 6.05 13.69
CA ASN A 91 -4.11 6.90 12.63
C ASN A 91 -4.29 6.30 11.21
N VAL A 92 -4.96 5.15 11.09
CA VAL A 92 -5.23 4.45 9.82
C VAL A 92 -6.72 4.51 9.50
N GLN A 93 -7.09 5.14 8.38
CA GLN A 93 -8.50 5.22 7.97
C GLN A 93 -8.99 3.95 7.27
N VAL A 94 -8.24 3.46 6.29
CA VAL A 94 -8.63 2.30 5.48
C VAL A 94 -7.43 1.43 5.16
N VAL A 95 -7.61 0.11 5.22
CA VAL A 95 -6.63 -0.91 4.86
C VAL A 95 -7.18 -1.77 3.72
N TYR A 96 -6.38 -1.97 2.68
CA TYR A 96 -6.69 -2.78 1.52
C TYR A 96 -5.72 -3.96 1.40
N ASN A 97 -6.24 -5.17 1.50
CA ASN A 97 -5.52 -6.40 1.18
C ASN A 97 -5.62 -6.67 -0.32
N PHE A 98 -4.52 -6.50 -1.04
CA PHE A 98 -4.55 -6.51 -2.49
C PHE A 98 -4.92 -7.87 -3.07
N ARG A 99 -4.36 -8.97 -2.54
CA ARG A 99 -4.66 -10.32 -3.03
C ARG A 99 -6.13 -10.70 -2.81
N ALA A 100 -6.74 -10.21 -1.73
CA ALA A 100 -8.18 -10.36 -1.53
C ALA A 100 -8.98 -9.63 -2.62
N LEU A 101 -8.59 -8.39 -2.97
CA LEU A 101 -9.21 -7.63 -4.06
C LEU A 101 -9.02 -8.29 -5.44
N GLU A 102 -7.84 -8.84 -5.75
CA GLU A 102 -7.60 -9.59 -7.00
C GLU A 102 -8.46 -10.85 -7.09
N LYS A 103 -8.62 -11.60 -5.99
CA LYS A 103 -9.49 -12.79 -5.96
C LYS A 103 -10.95 -12.43 -6.20
N ILE A 104 -11.41 -11.29 -5.66
CA ILE A 104 -12.77 -10.78 -5.90
C ILE A 104 -12.93 -10.33 -7.36
N SER A 105 -11.93 -9.69 -7.96
CA SER A 105 -11.99 -9.25 -9.37
C SER A 105 -11.92 -10.40 -10.37
N ASN A 106 -11.12 -11.44 -10.11
CA ASN A 106 -10.96 -12.59 -11.00
C ASN A 106 -12.22 -13.46 -11.07
N ASN A 107 -13.11 -13.39 -10.08
CA ASN A 107 -14.43 -14.02 -10.14
C ASN A 107 -15.47 -13.22 -10.97
N GLY A 108 -15.08 -12.07 -11.53
CA GLY A 108 -15.95 -11.15 -12.25
C GLY A 108 -15.37 -10.66 -13.59
N ASN A 109 -14.78 -11.54 -14.39
CA ASN A 109 -14.57 -11.41 -15.86
C ASN A 109 -14.25 -9.99 -16.42
N LYS A 110 -13.37 -9.21 -15.77
CA LYS A 110 -12.81 -7.96 -16.28
C LYS A 110 -11.37 -7.79 -15.81
N ASN A 111 -10.49 -7.37 -16.72
CA ASN A 111 -9.14 -6.91 -16.43
C ASN A 111 -9.22 -5.58 -15.65
N LEU A 112 -9.48 -5.66 -14.35
CA LEU A 112 -9.44 -4.51 -13.44
C LEU A 112 -8.00 -4.33 -12.98
N TYR A 113 -7.43 -3.16 -13.24
CA TYR A 113 -6.15 -2.78 -12.65
C TYR A 113 -6.38 -2.23 -11.25
N LEU A 114 -5.41 -2.43 -10.35
CA LEU A 114 -5.40 -1.89 -8.98
C LEU A 114 -5.96 -0.48 -8.86
N GLN A 115 -5.47 0.43 -9.71
CA GLN A 115 -5.84 1.83 -9.68
C GLN A 115 -7.34 2.08 -9.94
N ASP A 116 -8.04 1.15 -10.58
CA ASP A 116 -9.44 1.27 -10.96
C ASP A 116 -10.36 1.19 -9.72
N PHE A 117 -9.94 0.45 -8.67
CA PHE A 117 -10.62 0.44 -7.37
C PHE A 117 -10.50 1.78 -6.62
N PHE A 118 -9.54 2.60 -7.04
CA PHE A 118 -9.14 3.82 -6.35
C PHE A 118 -9.37 5.07 -7.21
N GLU A 119 -10.13 4.96 -8.31
CA GLU A 119 -10.58 6.10 -9.12
C GLU A 119 -11.46 7.13 -8.36
N PRO A 120 -12.23 6.79 -7.30
CA PRO A 120 -12.95 7.81 -6.54
C PRO A 120 -12.03 8.76 -5.77
N LEU A 121 -10.74 8.44 -5.59
CA LEU A 121 -9.79 9.24 -4.79
C LEU A 121 -9.46 10.63 -5.38
N GLY A 122 -10.07 10.99 -6.51
CA GLY A 122 -9.94 12.30 -7.16
C GLY A 122 -11.12 13.26 -6.95
N LYS A 123 -12.27 12.81 -6.44
CA LYS A 123 -13.37 13.73 -6.10
C LYS A 123 -13.31 14.03 -4.61
N GLY A 124 -12.66 15.14 -4.29
CA GLY A 124 -12.90 15.83 -3.03
C GLY A 124 -14.40 16.00 -2.86
N VAL A 125 -14.94 15.38 -1.82
CA VAL A 125 -16.22 15.83 -1.27
C VAL A 125 -15.92 17.20 -0.69
N ILE A 126 -16.37 18.23 -1.40
CA ILE A 126 -16.49 19.61 -0.93
C ILE A 126 -17.52 19.63 0.21
#